data_AF-A8TBD6-F1
#
_entry.id   AF-A8TBD6-F1
#
_cell.length_a   1.000
_cell.length_b   1.000
_cell.length_c   1.000
_cell.angle_alpha   90.00
_cell.angle_beta   90.00
_cell.angle_gamma   90.00
#
_symmetry.space_group_name_H-M   'P 1'
#
loop_
_entity.id
_entity.type
_entity.pdbx_description
1 polymer ?
#
loop_
_entity_poly.entity_id
_entity_poly.type
_entity_poly.pdbx_seq_one_letter_code
_entity_poly.pdbx_strand_id
1 'polypeptide(L)'
;ILAQIWGAETILAVKTQSHTYSARRYSKGRIKTDYDALWLELGGTEYDRNFYSIDVNAPRRDIEGMSRSKRSMYRRRYEWLDNTKATFEAVLSN
;
A
#
# COMPACT_ATOMS: atom_id res chain seq x y z
N ILE A 1 3.71 -6.75 3.76
CA ILE A 1 4.91 -7.41 4.34
C ILE A 1 5.03 -7.12 5.83
N LEU A 2 5.51 -5.95 6.28
CA LEU A 2 5.70 -5.71 7.72
C LEU A 2 4.41 -5.89 8.55
N ALA A 3 3.30 -5.31 8.09
CA ALA A 3 1.99 -5.51 8.71
C ALA A 3 1.60 -6.99 8.84
N GLN A 4 1.92 -7.82 7.83
CA GLN A 4 1.66 -9.26 7.86
C GLN A 4 2.54 -9.97 8.90
N ILE A 5 3.83 -9.61 8.96
CA ILE A 5 4.81 -10.23 9.86
C ILE A 5 4.46 -9.92 11.32
N TRP A 6 4.05 -8.69 11.60
CA TRP A 6 3.63 -8.28 12.94
C TRP A 6 2.19 -8.64 13.30
N GLY A 7 1.48 -9.37 12.44
CA GLY A 7 0.09 -9.78 12.68
C GLY A 7 -0.88 -8.60 12.80
N ALA A 8 -0.58 -7.47 12.16
CA ALA A 8 -1.50 -6.34 12.12
C ALA A 8 -2.75 -6.72 11.31
N GLU A 9 -3.91 -6.43 11.86
CA GLU A 9 -5.20 -6.79 11.25
C GLU A 9 -5.71 -5.72 10.28
N THR A 10 -5.23 -4.48 10.39
CA THR A 10 -5.74 -3.36 9.60
C THR A 10 -4.65 -2.34 9.28
N ILE A 11 -4.66 -1.85 8.04
CA ILE A 11 -3.85 -0.71 7.61
C ILE A 11 -4.80 0.45 7.34
N LEU A 12 -4.63 1.56 8.06
CA LEU A 12 -5.39 2.79 7.86
C LEU A 12 -4.54 3.82 7.14
N ALA A 13 -5.04 4.30 6.00
CA ALA A 13 -4.37 5.25 5.13
C ALA A 13 -5.08 6.61 5.19
N VAL A 14 -4.33 7.66 5.56
CA VAL A 14 -4.87 9.00 5.78
C VAL A 14 -5.40 9.59 4.47
N LYS A 15 -6.61 10.16 4.50
CA LYS A 15 -7.19 10.90 3.36
C LYS A 15 -6.44 12.17 3.02
N THR A 16 -6.54 12.64 1.79
CA THR A 16 -5.95 13.92 1.34
C THR A 16 -6.34 15.05 2.29
N GLN A 17 -7.61 15.15 2.65
CA GLN A 17 -8.12 16.19 3.56
C GLN A 17 -7.59 16.10 4.99
N SER A 18 -7.28 14.88 5.45
CA SER A 18 -6.86 14.59 6.82
C SER A 18 -5.34 14.60 6.98
N HIS A 19 -4.59 14.78 5.89
CA HIS A 19 -3.14 14.92 5.91
C HIS A 19 -2.70 16.19 6.67
N THR A 20 -1.63 16.11 7.46
CA THR A 20 -1.13 17.23 8.27
C THR A 20 -0.87 18.50 7.46
N TYR A 21 -0.28 18.37 6.25
CA TYR A 21 -0.06 19.49 5.31
C TYR A 21 -1.33 20.07 4.65
N SER A 22 -2.50 19.48 4.89
CA SER A 22 -3.79 20.05 4.46
C SER A 22 -4.28 21.15 5.40
N ALA A 23 -3.70 21.23 6.61
CA ALA A 23 -4.03 22.26 7.59
C ALA A 23 -3.65 23.68 7.11
N ARG A 24 -4.44 24.68 7.53
CA ARG A 24 -4.32 26.09 7.10
C ARG A 24 -2.92 26.69 7.30
N ARG A 25 -2.20 26.27 8.34
CA ARG A 25 -0.84 26.76 8.65
C ARG A 25 0.19 26.41 7.57
N TYR A 26 -0.07 25.41 6.72
CA TYR A 26 0.82 24.96 5.65
C TYR A 26 0.40 25.47 4.26
N SER A 27 -0.19 26.67 4.18
CA SER A 27 -0.70 27.26 2.94
C SER A 27 0.32 27.32 1.78
N LYS A 28 1.62 27.43 2.08
CA LYS A 28 2.71 27.47 1.09
C LYS A 28 3.33 26.11 0.75
N GLY A 29 2.94 25.05 1.46
CA GLY A 29 3.50 23.69 1.34
C GLY A 29 2.41 22.63 1.31
N ARG A 30 1.29 22.94 0.65
CA ARG A 30 0.16 22.00 0.51
C ARG A 30 0.61 20.73 -0.20
N ILE A 31 -0.01 19.62 0.17
CA ILE A 31 0.21 18.35 -0.50
C ILE A 31 -0.21 18.43 -1.97
N LYS A 32 0.66 17.99 -2.87
CA LYS A 32 0.41 17.98 -4.33
C LYS A 32 -0.16 16.65 -4.83
N THR A 33 -0.05 15.62 -4.00
CA THR A 33 -0.52 14.27 -4.32
C THR A 33 -1.92 14.10 -3.78
N ASP A 34 -2.82 13.59 -4.61
CA ASP A 34 -4.14 13.16 -4.18
C ASP A 34 -4.05 11.76 -3.57
N TYR A 35 -4.11 11.70 -2.23
CA TYR A 35 -4.05 10.47 -1.46
C TYR A 35 -5.32 9.65 -1.64
N ASP A 36 -6.47 10.29 -1.78
CA ASP A 36 -7.76 9.60 -1.95
C ASP A 36 -7.74 8.81 -3.27
N ALA A 37 -7.30 9.44 -4.36
CA ALA A 37 -7.11 8.78 -5.64
C ALA A 37 -6.06 7.65 -5.57
N LEU A 38 -4.94 7.87 -4.88
CA LEU A 38 -3.89 6.87 -4.69
C LEU A 38 -4.40 5.64 -3.94
N TRP A 39 -5.14 5.82 -2.84
CA TRP A 39 -5.65 4.70 -2.05
C TRP A 39 -6.68 3.89 -2.82
N LEU A 40 -7.58 4.55 -3.56
CA LEU A 40 -8.53 3.86 -4.44
C LEU A 40 -7.82 3.04 -5.53
N GLU A 41 -6.76 3.58 -6.16
CA GLU A 41 -5.98 2.84 -7.16
C GLU A 41 -5.30 1.59 -6.56
N LEU A 42 -4.88 1.68 -5.30
CA LEU A 42 -4.26 0.59 -4.56
C LEU A 42 -5.27 -0.41 -3.98
N GLY A 43 -6.58 -0.23 -4.25
CA GLY A 43 -7.64 -1.11 -3.75
C GLY A 43 -8.10 -0.79 -2.33
N GLY A 44 -7.80 0.41 -1.84
CA GLY A 44 -8.29 0.90 -0.56
C GLY A 44 -9.79 1.12 -0.58
N THR A 45 -10.44 0.81 0.54
CA THR A 45 -11.87 1.01 0.75
C THR A 45 -12.11 2.10 1.78
N GLU A 46 -13.19 2.86 1.61
CA GLU A 46 -13.62 3.85 2.60
C GLU A 46 -13.77 3.21 3.98
N TYR A 47 -13.10 3.77 5.00
CA TYR A 47 -13.18 3.29 6.38
C TYR A 47 -13.98 4.25 7.24
N ASP A 48 -13.56 5.52 7.27
CA ASP A 48 -14.28 6.57 7.99
C ASP A 48 -14.03 7.96 7.36
N ARG A 49 -14.38 9.02 8.09
CA ARG A 49 -14.17 10.41 7.66
C ARG A 49 -12.72 10.73 7.29
N ASN A 50 -11.75 10.07 7.92
CA ASN A 50 -10.34 10.44 7.89
C ASN A 50 -9.44 9.41 7.20
N PHE A 51 -9.91 8.18 7.04
CA PHE A 51 -9.10 7.06 6.58
C PHE A 51 -9.78 6.23 5.50
N TYR A 52 -8.93 5.68 4.64
CA TYR A 52 -9.20 4.44 3.90
C TYR A 52 -8.62 3.26 4.66
N SER A 53 -9.22 2.08 4.52
CA SER A 53 -8.62 0.81 4.89
C SER A 53 -7.95 0.17 3.67
N ILE A 54 -6.80 -0.45 3.88
CA ILE A 54 -6.09 -1.22 2.86
C ILE A 54 -5.93 -2.65 3.37
N ASP A 55 -6.14 -3.62 2.49
CA ASP A 55 -5.95 -5.03 2.82
C ASP A 55 -4.47 -5.31 3.10
N VAL A 56 -4.21 -5.91 4.27
CA VAL A 56 -2.90 -6.40 4.69
C VAL A 56 -2.37 -7.46 3.72
N ASN A 57 -3.28 -8.23 3.11
CA ASN A 57 -3.02 -9.27 2.14
C ASN A 57 -3.42 -8.84 0.72
N ALA A 58 -2.87 -7.72 0.26
CA ALA A 58 -3.13 -7.19 -1.07
C ALA A 58 -3.06 -8.29 -2.16
N PRO A 59 -4.12 -8.44 -2.98
CA PRO A 59 -4.21 -9.55 -3.93
C PRO A 59 -3.13 -9.46 -5.01
N ARG A 60 -2.59 -10.62 -5.39
CA ARG A 60 -1.75 -10.72 -6.59
C ARG A 60 -2.63 -10.59 -7.82
N ARG A 61 -2.23 -9.74 -8.76
CA ARG A 61 -2.90 -9.61 -10.05
C ARG A 61 -2.68 -10.89 -10.84
N ASP A 62 -3.70 -11.34 -11.56
CA ASP A 62 -3.55 -12.42 -12.52
C ASP A 62 -2.69 -11.94 -13.70
N ILE A 63 -1.56 -12.62 -13.89
CA ILE A 63 -0.54 -12.29 -14.88
C ILE A 63 -0.65 -13.12 -16.17
N GLU A 64 -1.51 -14.14 -16.21
CA GLU A 64 -1.58 -15.06 -17.36
C GLU A 64 -2.21 -14.38 -18.59
N GLY A 65 -3.15 -13.45 -18.39
CA GLY A 65 -3.69 -12.61 -19.47
C GLY A 65 -2.78 -11.45 -19.91
N MET A 66 -1.66 -11.20 -19.23
CA MET A 66 -0.79 -10.06 -19.53
C MET A 66 0.17 -10.33 -20.70
N SER A 67 0.62 -9.25 -21.37
CA SER A 67 1.70 -9.35 -22.36
C SER A 67 2.98 -9.92 -21.74
N ARG A 68 3.84 -10.55 -22.56
CA ARG A 68 5.08 -11.19 -22.10
C ARG A 68 5.97 -10.28 -21.24
N SER A 69 6.09 -9.01 -21.65
CA SER A 69 6.88 -8.01 -20.91
C SER A 69 6.27 -7.71 -19.53
N LYS A 70 4.96 -7.43 -19.48
CA LYS A 70 4.24 -7.20 -18.21
C LYS A 70 4.30 -8.43 -17.31
N ARG A 71 4.08 -9.63 -17.85
CA ARG A 71 4.16 -10.89 -17.10
C ARG A 71 5.55 -11.11 -16.48
N SER A 72 6.61 -10.87 -17.24
CA SER A 72 8.00 -10.94 -16.73
C SER A 72 8.24 -9.95 -15.59
N MET A 73 7.79 -8.70 -15.75
CA MET A 73 7.87 -7.67 -14.71
C MET A 73 7.15 -8.09 -13.42
N TYR A 74 5.90 -8.55 -13.53
CA TYR A 74 5.12 -8.96 -12.35
C TYR A 74 5.70 -10.22 -11.69
N ARG A 75 6.22 -11.19 -12.44
CA ARG A 75 6.91 -12.36 -11.87
C ARG A 75 8.10 -11.94 -11.01
N ARG A 76 8.99 -11.09 -11.54
CA ARG A 76 10.14 -10.57 -10.78
C ARG A 76 9.71 -9.78 -9.56
N ARG A 77 8.65 -8.96 -9.68
CA ARG A 77 8.09 -8.22 -8.54
C ARG A 77 7.60 -9.18 -7.44
N TYR A 78 6.89 -10.24 -7.80
CA TYR A 78 6.35 -11.20 -6.82
C TYR A 78 7.45 -12.04 -6.18
N GLU A 79 8.41 -12.52 -6.96
CA GLU A 79 9.61 -13.18 -6.44
C GLU A 79 10.37 -12.30 -5.45
N TRP A 80 10.58 -11.03 -5.78
CA TRP A 80 11.21 -10.07 -4.87
C TRP A 80 10.41 -9.87 -3.58
N LEU A 81 9.07 -9.74 -3.68
CA LEU A 81 8.20 -9.60 -2.50
C LEU A 81 8.26 -10.83 -1.59
N ASP A 82 8.28 -12.05 -2.17
CA ASP A 82 8.38 -13.31 -1.43
C ASP A 82 9.73 -13.42 -0.71
N ASN A 83 10.83 -13.19 -1.42
CA ASN A 83 12.17 -13.21 -0.83
C ASN A 83 12.33 -12.15 0.27
N THR A 84 11.78 -10.95 0.04
CA THR A 84 11.82 -9.85 1.01
C THR A 84 11.03 -10.22 2.27
N LYS A 85 9.85 -10.82 2.12
CA LYS A 85 9.04 -11.27 3.26
C LYS A 85 9.78 -12.33 4.07
N ALA A 86 10.32 -13.37 3.43
CA ALA A 86 11.10 -14.42 4.09
C ALA A 86 12.33 -13.85 4.84
N THR A 87 13.01 -12.87 4.23
CA THR A 87 14.15 -12.19 4.88
C THR A 87 13.72 -11.46 6.14
N PHE A 88 12.62 -10.69 6.08
CA PHE A 88 12.12 -9.98 7.26
C PHE A 88 11.61 -10.93 8.35
N GLU A 89 10.94 -12.03 7.99
CA GLU A 89 10.51 -13.05 8.95
C GLU A 89 11.72 -13.64 9.69
N ALA A 90 12.77 -14.03 8.97
CA ALA A 90 13.98 -14.58 9.58
C ALA A 90 14.68 -13.61 10.55
N VAL A 91 14.62 -12.30 10.29
CA VAL A 91 15.29 -11.27 11.12
C VAL A 91 14.41 -10.80 12.28
N LEU A 92 13.09 -10.70 12.07
CA LEU A 92 12.15 -10.09 13.01
C LEU A 92 11.41 -11.10 13.90
N SER A 93 11.51 -12.41 13.62
CA SER A 93 10.94 -13.46 14.47
C SER A 93 11.83 -13.86 15.67
N ASN A 94 12.70 -12.95 16.14
CA ASN A 94 13.52 -13.09 17.35
C ASN A 94 13.03 -12.19 18.48
#